data_AF-A0ABD7FX53-F1
#
_entry.id   AF-A0ABD7FX53-F1
#
_cell.length_a   1.000
_cell.length_b   1.000
_cell.length_c   1.000
_cell.angle_alpha   90.00
_cell.angle_beta   90.00
_cell.angle_gamma   90.00
#
_symmetry.space_group_name_H-M   'P 1'
#
loop_
_entity.id
_entity.type
_entity.pdbx_description
1 polymer ?
#
loop_
_entity_poly.entity_id
_entity_poly.type
_entity_poly.pdbx_seq_one_letter_code
_entity_poly.pdbx_strand_id
1 'polypeptide(L)'
;MMNKTQIAVVSSLIAALILPTFTSYAQTHPLGGAPKAQNSAQSSLENLGHNIAPSPSVVVPVSFQATADLIKQTYESQLFTLPGFKEGHYALRMYRQTLDDKYAAAIGSDLSRVASGLNYFAAEVNTPEQIQRYAQKRLKRYQHSDDERTQRRFAATQTMPEYLYLGIDLLGSMARANEYGLQHKEDAKLRQVLRRYDFTPYATDRAMIEAWAAQLANQVYWLRQLGEQDVVEPFIQAFRDTYPDQRDSELNDQQYGNKLYGMTHIIFADSEYYQHPVSQQQHQWIYDYFRANIDTILLRAKPDIVAEVGIAFLLAGLEDDPVVLKTRQFIQAAVDKEQGMIPSTSGDFNLSLGEHRNVLAIMLLDWRSVNRAPLAGKHSKVFTDLPYGLIKKAPNPLKGQG
;
A
#
# COMPACT_ATOMS: atom_id res chain seq x y z
N MET A 1 58.05 -48.78 21.28
CA MET A 1 58.05 -47.33 20.95
C MET A 1 56.92 -47.06 19.99
N MET A 2 56.00 -46.17 20.37
CA MET A 2 54.91 -45.65 19.56
C MET A 2 55.43 -44.81 18.40
N ASN A 3 54.79 -44.87 17.22
CA ASN A 3 53.99 -43.74 16.78
C ASN A 3 53.01 -44.08 15.66
N LYS A 4 51.81 -43.55 15.83
CA LYS A 4 50.70 -43.52 14.88
C LYS A 4 50.94 -42.38 13.90
N THR A 5 50.59 -42.55 12.64
CA THR A 5 50.41 -41.41 11.73
C THR A 5 49.03 -41.51 11.12
N GLN A 6 48.16 -40.60 11.56
CA GLN A 6 46.78 -40.47 11.13
C GLN A 6 46.75 -39.96 9.70
N ILE A 7 45.93 -40.61 8.87
CA ILE A 7 45.48 -40.09 7.57
C ILE A 7 44.35 -39.11 7.89
N ALA A 8 44.58 -37.83 7.67
CA ALA A 8 43.55 -36.80 7.75
C ALA A 8 42.75 -36.78 6.44
N VAL A 9 41.50 -37.24 6.50
CA VAL A 9 40.48 -36.99 5.49
C VAL A 9 39.97 -35.57 5.71
N VAL A 10 40.29 -34.66 4.77
CA VAL A 10 39.66 -33.32 4.73
C VAL A 10 38.28 -33.50 4.12
N SER A 11 37.29 -33.74 4.97
CA SER A 11 35.88 -33.59 4.62
C SER A 11 35.55 -32.10 4.60
N SER A 12 35.33 -31.55 3.40
CA SER A 12 34.75 -30.21 3.23
C SER A 12 33.30 -30.24 3.70
N LEU A 13 33.04 -29.85 4.95
CA LEU A 13 31.71 -29.51 5.42
C LEU A 13 31.24 -28.25 4.68
N ILE A 14 30.33 -28.42 3.72
CA ILE A 14 29.44 -27.33 3.29
C ILE A 14 28.42 -27.17 4.41
N ALA A 15 28.68 -26.22 5.32
CA ALA A 15 27.68 -25.75 6.24
C ALA A 15 26.61 -25.01 5.43
N ALA A 16 25.47 -25.66 5.24
CA ALA A 16 24.27 -25.01 4.76
C ALA A 16 23.84 -23.95 5.80
N LEU A 17 24.20 -22.69 5.54
CA LEU A 17 23.62 -21.54 6.22
C LEU A 17 22.15 -21.47 5.83
N ILE A 18 21.31 -22.08 6.64
CA ILE A 18 19.87 -21.83 6.65
C ILE A 18 19.70 -20.39 7.13
N LEU A 19 19.53 -19.46 6.19
CA LEU A 19 19.04 -18.11 6.49
C LEU A 19 17.60 -18.25 6.99
N PRO A 20 17.29 -17.94 8.26
CA PRO A 20 15.91 -17.83 8.68
C PRO A 20 15.30 -16.62 7.97
N THR A 21 14.31 -16.87 7.11
CA THR A 21 13.43 -15.81 6.61
C THR A 21 12.67 -15.25 7.81
N PHE A 22 13.14 -14.12 8.34
CA PHE A 22 12.43 -13.37 9.37
C PHE A 22 11.11 -12.84 8.77
N THR A 23 10.03 -13.49 9.15
CA THR A 23 8.67 -12.95 9.04
C THR A 23 8.19 -12.77 10.47
N SER A 24 8.16 -11.53 10.92
CA SER A 24 7.64 -11.14 12.23
C SER A 24 6.12 -11.35 12.25
N TYR A 25 5.66 -12.29 13.07
CA TYR A 25 4.32 -12.28 13.63
C TYR A 25 4.49 -12.00 15.12
N ALA A 26 4.02 -10.83 15.57
CA ALA A 26 3.86 -10.58 16.99
C ALA A 26 2.66 -11.37 17.48
N GLN A 27 2.93 -12.37 18.32
CA GLN A 27 1.92 -13.08 19.11
C GLN A 27 1.39 -12.12 20.18
N THR A 28 0.08 -11.95 20.25
CA THR A 28 -0.59 -11.26 21.36
C THR A 28 -0.95 -12.29 22.44
N HIS A 29 -0.36 -12.18 23.62
CA HIS A 29 -0.89 -12.80 24.84
C HIS A 29 -1.76 -11.78 25.59
N PRO A 30 -2.88 -12.22 26.21
CA PRO A 30 -3.86 -11.32 26.79
C PRO A 30 -3.37 -10.78 28.14
N LEU A 31 -3.30 -9.47 28.27
CA LEU A 31 -3.28 -8.79 29.57
C LEU A 31 -4.61 -8.07 29.76
N GLY A 32 -5.13 -8.17 30.99
CA GLY A 32 -6.50 -7.89 31.41
C GLY A 32 -7.07 -6.53 31.02
N GLY A 33 -8.40 -6.50 30.97
CA GLY A 33 -9.22 -5.43 30.42
C GLY A 33 -8.91 -4.04 30.95
N ALA A 34 -8.70 -3.13 30.00
CA ALA A 34 -8.80 -1.69 30.17
C ALA A 34 -10.07 -1.19 29.41
N PRO A 35 -10.72 -0.12 29.89
CA PRO A 35 -12.05 0.26 29.43
C PRO A 35 -12.07 0.71 27.97
N LYS A 36 -13.20 0.48 27.28
CA LYS A 36 -13.44 0.88 25.90
C LYS A 36 -13.18 2.39 25.74
N ALA A 37 -12.18 2.73 24.92
CA ALA A 37 -11.95 4.10 24.48
C ALA A 37 -13.13 4.55 23.61
N GLN A 38 -13.86 5.56 24.06
CA GLN A 38 -14.78 6.31 23.21
C GLN A 38 -13.95 7.12 22.21
N ASN A 39 -14.37 7.13 20.95
CA ASN A 39 -13.76 7.89 19.86
C ASN A 39 -13.62 9.38 20.26
N SER A 40 -12.41 9.81 20.61
CA SER A 40 -12.09 11.20 20.97
C SER A 40 -12.26 12.20 19.81
N ALA A 41 -12.49 11.72 18.59
CA ALA A 41 -12.85 12.55 17.44
C ALA A 41 -14.33 13.02 17.46
N GLN A 42 -15.23 12.29 18.12
CA GLN A 42 -16.66 12.67 18.18
C GLN A 42 -16.93 13.86 19.11
N SER A 43 -16.21 13.98 20.22
CA SER A 43 -16.41 15.08 21.18
C SER A 43 -15.97 16.46 20.66
N SER A 44 -15.21 16.49 19.56
CA SER A 44 -14.67 17.75 19.00
C SER A 44 -15.64 18.44 18.03
N LEU A 45 -16.69 17.76 17.56
CA LEU A 45 -17.68 18.33 16.62
C LEU A 45 -18.92 18.92 17.33
N GLU A 46 -19.20 18.52 18.57
CA GLU A 46 -20.40 18.95 19.31
C GLU A 46 -20.27 20.32 20.01
N ASN A 47 -19.08 20.93 20.06
CA ASN A 47 -18.82 22.10 20.93
C ASN A 47 -18.75 23.46 20.20
N LEU A 48 -19.34 23.58 19.01
CA LEU A 48 -19.51 24.85 18.30
C LEU A 48 -20.80 25.55 18.74
N GLY A 49 -20.89 25.96 20.01
CA GLY A 49 -22.06 26.66 20.53
C GLY A 49 -21.84 27.32 21.89
N HIS A 50 -21.56 28.63 21.87
CA HIS A 50 -21.73 29.61 22.95
C HIS A 50 -20.87 29.49 24.22
N ASN A 51 -19.86 30.35 24.37
CA ASN A 51 -19.83 31.45 25.36
C ASN A 51 -18.48 32.21 25.41
N ILE A 52 -18.56 33.43 25.95
CA ILE A 52 -17.76 34.62 25.67
C ILE A 52 -16.42 34.70 26.45
N ALA A 53 -15.44 35.33 25.79
CA ALA A 53 -14.01 35.59 26.05
C ALA A 53 -13.52 35.90 27.48
N PRO A 54 -12.21 35.65 27.70
CA PRO A 54 -11.26 36.76 27.83
C PRO A 54 -10.21 36.77 26.70
N SER A 55 -9.56 37.93 26.53
CA SER A 55 -8.74 38.37 25.38
C SER A 55 -7.86 37.30 24.71
N PRO A 56 -7.88 37.19 23.37
CA PRO A 56 -7.16 36.15 22.67
C PRO A 56 -5.68 36.53 22.59
N SER A 57 -4.83 35.76 23.27
CA SER A 57 -3.53 35.44 22.67
C SER A 57 -3.86 34.92 21.27
N VAL A 58 -3.39 35.60 20.22
CA VAL A 58 -3.57 35.14 18.84
C VAL A 58 -2.77 33.85 18.69
N VAL A 59 -3.38 32.73 19.06
CA VAL A 59 -2.91 31.42 18.68
C VAL A 59 -3.15 31.34 17.19
N VAL A 60 -2.11 31.66 16.41
CA VAL A 60 -2.12 31.44 14.97
C VAL A 60 -2.51 29.98 14.76
N PRO A 61 -3.60 29.68 14.03
CA PRO A 61 -3.96 28.30 13.75
C PRO A 61 -2.76 27.60 13.11
N VAL A 62 -2.37 26.44 13.65
CA VAL A 62 -1.27 25.65 13.07
C VAL A 62 -1.68 25.30 11.64
N SER A 63 -0.86 25.69 10.66
CA SER A 63 -1.15 25.40 9.25
C SER A 63 -1.11 23.89 8.99
N PHE A 64 -1.83 23.42 7.96
CA PHE A 64 -1.75 22.01 7.56
C PHE A 64 -0.30 21.59 7.27
N GLN A 65 0.47 22.46 6.61
CA GLN A 65 1.88 22.22 6.35
C GLN A 65 2.70 22.05 7.65
N ALA A 66 2.49 22.88 8.67
CA ALA A 66 3.20 22.72 9.94
C ALA A 66 2.85 21.39 10.64
N THR A 67 1.61 20.91 10.51
CA THR A 67 1.23 19.58 10.97
C THR A 67 1.89 18.47 10.15
N ALA A 68 1.97 18.61 8.82
CA ALA A 68 2.68 17.67 7.97
C ALA A 68 4.17 17.59 8.34
N ASP A 69 4.80 18.73 8.58
CA ASP A 69 6.21 18.83 8.96
C ASP A 69 6.50 18.14 10.30
N LEU A 70 5.58 18.25 11.27
CA LEU A 70 5.67 17.52 12.54
C LEU A 70 5.68 16.01 12.32
N ILE A 71 4.71 15.47 11.56
CA ILE A 71 4.64 14.02 11.28
C ILE A 71 5.88 13.57 10.51
N LYS A 72 6.29 14.37 9.53
CA LYS A 72 7.48 14.12 8.71
C LYS A 72 8.73 14.06 9.57
N GLN A 73 8.92 14.99 10.50
CA GLN A 73 10.07 14.99 11.43
C GLN A 73 10.08 13.73 12.31
N THR A 74 8.93 13.32 12.84
CA THR A 74 8.79 12.09 13.64
C THR A 74 9.24 10.85 12.85
N TYR A 75 8.80 10.72 11.61
CA TYR A 75 9.14 9.57 10.77
C TYR A 75 10.57 9.63 10.23
N GLU A 76 11.01 10.76 9.69
CA GLU A 76 12.34 10.89 9.07
C GLU A 76 13.47 10.70 10.08
N SER A 77 13.28 11.14 11.34
CA SER A 77 14.28 10.95 12.39
C SER A 77 14.52 9.48 12.78
N GLN A 78 13.55 8.60 12.47
CA GLN A 78 13.56 7.19 12.85
C GLN A 78 13.35 6.26 11.65
N LEU A 79 13.46 6.77 10.42
CA LEU A 79 13.10 6.04 9.21
C LEU A 79 13.88 4.72 9.06
N PHE A 80 15.15 4.73 9.44
CA PHE A 80 16.06 3.56 9.42
C PHE A 80 15.65 2.43 10.39
N THR A 81 14.73 2.69 11.33
CA THR A 81 14.21 1.67 12.25
C THR A 81 13.06 0.86 11.64
N LEU A 82 12.50 1.33 10.52
CA LEU A 82 11.40 0.64 9.85
C LEU A 82 11.90 -0.58 9.09
N PRO A 83 11.09 -1.65 8.96
CA PRO A 83 11.37 -2.72 8.02
C PRO A 83 11.55 -2.17 6.60
N GLY A 84 12.50 -2.70 5.81
CA GLY A 84 12.87 -2.11 4.51
C GLY A 84 11.71 -1.90 3.52
N PHE A 85 10.67 -2.74 3.57
CA PHE A 85 9.43 -2.50 2.79
C PHE A 85 8.71 -1.21 3.21
N LYS A 86 8.61 -0.95 4.52
CA LYS A 86 7.96 0.24 5.09
C LYS A 86 8.79 1.49 4.89
N GLU A 87 10.10 1.36 5.07
CA GLU A 87 11.06 2.41 4.76
C GLU A 87 10.95 2.86 3.29
N GLY A 88 11.02 1.92 2.35
CA GLY A 88 10.87 2.22 0.92
C GLY A 88 9.47 2.69 0.53
N HIS A 89 8.43 2.22 1.21
CA HIS A 89 7.05 2.68 1.00
C HIS A 89 6.87 4.16 1.36
N TYR A 90 7.44 4.59 2.50
CA TYR A 90 7.49 5.98 2.92
C TYR A 90 8.31 6.82 1.93
N ALA A 91 9.54 6.39 1.69
CA ALA A 91 10.52 7.08 0.86
C ALA A 91 10.03 7.30 -0.58
N LEU A 92 9.39 6.29 -1.19
CA LEU A 92 8.84 6.40 -2.54
C LEU A 92 7.76 7.48 -2.64
N ARG A 93 6.85 7.54 -1.66
CA ARG A 93 5.79 8.55 -1.63
C ARG A 93 6.33 9.95 -1.45
N MET A 94 7.26 10.13 -0.52
CA MET A 94 7.88 11.42 -0.31
C MET A 94 8.71 11.86 -1.52
N TYR A 95 9.46 10.95 -2.14
CA TYR A 95 10.18 11.24 -3.39
C TYR A 95 9.23 11.66 -4.51
N ARG A 96 8.07 11.02 -4.66
CA ARG A 96 7.05 11.43 -5.65
C ARG A 96 6.46 12.80 -5.39
N GLN A 97 6.46 13.27 -4.13
CA GLN A 97 5.98 14.62 -3.79
C GLN A 97 7.08 15.68 -3.92
N THR A 98 8.35 15.34 -3.65
CA THR A 98 9.42 16.35 -3.48
C THR A 98 10.60 16.22 -4.44
N LEU A 99 10.76 15.09 -5.12
CA LEU A 99 11.94 14.72 -5.92
C LEU A 99 13.27 14.80 -5.14
N ASP A 100 13.22 14.69 -3.82
CA ASP A 100 14.39 14.84 -2.95
C ASP A 100 15.23 13.55 -2.93
N ASP A 101 16.47 13.65 -3.43
CA ASP A 101 17.41 12.53 -3.53
C ASP A 101 17.75 11.87 -2.18
N LYS A 102 17.45 12.51 -1.03
CA LYS A 102 17.66 11.90 0.29
C LYS A 102 16.93 10.57 0.47
N TYR A 103 15.84 10.35 -0.27
CA TYR A 103 15.05 9.11 -0.23
C TYR A 103 15.62 7.97 -1.09
N ALA A 104 16.67 8.22 -1.88
CA ALA A 104 17.20 7.27 -2.85
C ALA A 104 17.60 5.92 -2.22
N ALA A 105 18.28 5.95 -1.06
CA ALA A 105 18.76 4.74 -0.39
C ALA A 105 17.60 3.81 0.05
N ALA A 106 16.57 4.38 0.68
CA ALA A 106 15.38 3.65 1.10
C ALA A 106 14.59 3.06 -0.09
N ILE A 107 14.52 3.80 -1.21
CA ILE A 107 13.93 3.29 -2.45
C ILE A 107 14.76 2.10 -2.99
N GLY A 108 16.09 2.18 -2.96
CA GLY A 108 16.99 1.10 -3.36
C GLY A 108 16.85 -0.17 -2.50
N SER A 109 16.55 -0.01 -1.20
CA SER A 109 16.25 -1.12 -0.28
C SER A 109 14.99 -1.89 -0.72
N ASP A 110 13.88 -1.20 -1.00
CA ASP A 110 12.67 -1.83 -1.55
C ASP A 110 12.92 -2.46 -2.93
N LEU A 111 13.71 -1.80 -3.78
CA LEU A 111 14.06 -2.35 -5.09
C LEU A 111 14.83 -3.67 -4.99
N SER A 112 15.71 -3.81 -4.00
CA SER A 112 16.45 -5.04 -3.73
C SER A 112 15.52 -6.19 -3.31
N ARG A 113 14.49 -5.89 -2.51
CA ARG A 113 13.44 -6.85 -2.14
C ARG A 113 12.63 -7.28 -3.37
N VAL A 114 12.26 -6.34 -4.24
CA VAL A 114 11.54 -6.62 -5.49
C VAL A 114 12.37 -7.54 -6.39
N ALA A 115 13.65 -7.23 -6.58
CA ALA A 115 14.56 -8.05 -7.36
C ALA A 115 14.72 -9.46 -6.79
N SER A 116 14.89 -9.59 -5.47
CA SER A 116 14.98 -10.88 -4.79
C SER A 116 13.75 -11.76 -5.03
N GLY A 117 12.54 -11.17 -4.92
CA GLY A 117 11.30 -11.87 -5.22
C GLY A 117 11.21 -12.35 -6.67
N LEU A 118 11.52 -11.47 -7.63
CA LEU A 118 11.49 -11.82 -9.06
C LEU A 118 12.53 -12.87 -9.43
N ASN A 119 13.75 -12.79 -8.88
CA ASN A 119 14.78 -13.82 -9.06
C ASN A 119 14.28 -15.19 -8.55
N TYR A 120 13.69 -15.22 -7.35
CA TYR A 120 13.16 -16.45 -6.78
C TYR A 120 12.03 -17.04 -7.62
N PHE A 121 11.07 -16.23 -8.10
CA PHE A 121 10.00 -16.73 -8.95
C PHE A 121 10.50 -17.21 -10.30
N ALA A 122 11.45 -16.48 -10.89
CA ALA A 122 12.06 -16.87 -12.15
C ALA A 122 12.84 -18.19 -12.04
N ALA A 123 13.50 -18.45 -10.91
CA ALA A 123 14.26 -19.69 -10.69
C ALA A 123 13.38 -20.87 -10.22
N GLU A 124 12.55 -20.66 -9.21
CA GLU A 124 12.03 -21.74 -8.35
C GLU A 124 10.50 -21.92 -8.37
N VAL A 125 9.75 -20.90 -8.79
CA VAL A 125 8.27 -20.91 -8.73
C VAL A 125 7.68 -20.44 -10.05
N ASN A 126 7.73 -21.30 -11.06
CA ASN A 126 7.30 -20.96 -12.42
C ASN A 126 6.60 -22.12 -13.18
N THR A 127 6.48 -23.31 -12.60
CA THR A 127 5.58 -24.38 -13.10
C THR A 127 4.26 -24.41 -12.32
N PRO A 128 3.17 -24.96 -12.90
CA PRO A 128 1.88 -25.08 -12.19
C PRO A 128 1.99 -25.75 -10.81
N GLU A 129 2.78 -26.82 -10.68
CA GLU A 129 2.94 -27.57 -9.43
C GLU A 129 3.72 -26.75 -8.39
N GLN A 130 4.74 -26.01 -8.82
CA GLN A 130 5.48 -25.11 -7.92
C GLN A 130 4.60 -23.97 -7.43
N ILE A 131 3.82 -23.36 -8.32
CA ILE A 131 2.87 -22.30 -7.99
C ILE A 131 1.84 -22.81 -6.98
N GLN A 132 1.26 -23.99 -7.22
CA GLN A 132 0.28 -24.57 -6.32
C GLN A 132 0.88 -24.84 -4.93
N ARG A 133 2.10 -25.40 -4.86
CA ARG A 133 2.78 -25.61 -3.57
C ARG A 133 3.08 -24.30 -2.84
N TYR A 134 3.55 -23.29 -3.56
CA TYR A 134 3.84 -21.97 -3.01
C TYR A 134 2.56 -21.32 -2.45
N ALA A 135 1.51 -21.29 -3.26
CA ALA A 135 0.21 -20.74 -2.94
C ALA A 135 -0.41 -21.39 -1.69
N GLN A 136 -0.42 -22.73 -1.65
CA GLN A 136 -0.91 -23.48 -0.49
C GLN A 136 -0.10 -23.20 0.77
N LYS A 137 1.24 -23.17 0.67
CA LYS A 137 2.10 -22.80 1.80
C LYS A 137 1.79 -21.39 2.32
N ARG A 138 1.50 -20.45 1.42
CA ARG A 138 1.14 -19.07 1.78
C ARG A 138 -0.23 -19.00 2.44
N LEU A 139 -1.23 -19.71 1.88
CA LEU A 139 -2.60 -19.75 2.41
C LEU A 139 -2.65 -20.32 3.84
N LYS A 140 -1.83 -21.33 4.14
CA LYS A 140 -1.72 -21.91 5.49
C LYS A 140 -1.35 -20.89 6.58
N ARG A 141 -0.69 -19.78 6.22
CA ARG A 141 -0.34 -18.72 7.18
C ARG A 141 -1.57 -18.03 7.78
N TYR A 142 -2.74 -18.17 7.16
CA TYR A 142 -3.98 -17.58 7.65
C TYR A 142 -4.81 -18.52 8.54
N GLN A 143 -4.47 -19.81 8.64
CA GLN A 143 -5.31 -20.85 9.28
C GLN A 143 -5.54 -20.67 10.79
N HIS A 144 -4.79 -19.80 11.46
CA HIS A 144 -4.83 -19.63 12.92
C HIS A 144 -4.92 -18.16 13.34
N SER A 145 -5.49 -17.31 12.48
CA SER A 145 -5.67 -15.89 12.81
C SER A 145 -7.05 -15.64 13.39
N ASP A 146 -7.11 -14.92 14.51
CA ASP A 146 -8.35 -14.42 15.10
C ASP A 146 -8.81 -13.08 14.49
N ASP A 147 -8.01 -12.50 13.59
CA ASP A 147 -8.34 -11.25 12.89
C ASP A 147 -9.37 -11.50 11.78
N GLU A 148 -10.53 -10.85 11.88
CA GLU A 148 -11.65 -10.99 10.94
C GLU A 148 -11.22 -10.78 9.49
N ARG A 149 -10.34 -9.80 9.24
CA ARG A 149 -9.85 -9.51 7.88
C ARG A 149 -9.06 -10.70 7.33
N THR A 150 -8.19 -11.29 8.15
CA THR A 150 -7.37 -12.43 7.77
C THR A 150 -8.24 -13.68 7.55
N GLN A 151 -9.26 -13.91 8.38
CA GLN A 151 -10.22 -15.00 8.18
C GLN A 151 -11.02 -14.84 6.88
N ARG A 152 -11.50 -13.64 6.58
CA ARG A 152 -12.19 -13.32 5.32
C ARG A 152 -11.32 -13.60 4.10
N ARG A 153 -10.06 -13.18 4.15
CA ARG A 153 -9.06 -13.44 3.11
C ARG A 153 -8.76 -14.93 2.96
N PHE A 154 -8.64 -15.65 4.07
CA PHE A 154 -8.48 -17.10 4.04
C PHE A 154 -9.64 -17.75 3.31
N ALA A 155 -10.88 -17.48 3.74
CA ALA A 155 -12.10 -18.04 3.16
C ALA A 155 -12.24 -17.74 1.65
N ALA A 156 -12.08 -16.48 1.25
CA ALA A 156 -12.20 -16.07 -0.15
C ALA A 156 -11.15 -16.74 -1.06
N THR A 157 -9.97 -17.06 -0.53
CA THR A 157 -8.83 -17.54 -1.34
C THR A 157 -8.71 -19.07 -1.37
N GLN A 158 -9.56 -19.82 -0.66
CA GLN A 158 -9.42 -21.28 -0.56
C GLN A 158 -9.62 -21.99 -1.90
N THR A 159 -10.55 -21.50 -2.72
CA THR A 159 -10.93 -22.10 -4.00
C THR A 159 -10.00 -21.69 -5.15
N MET A 160 -9.20 -20.65 -4.96
CA MET A 160 -8.26 -20.10 -5.93
C MET A 160 -6.94 -19.64 -5.27
N PRO A 161 -6.23 -20.56 -4.59
CA PRO A 161 -5.07 -20.24 -3.76
C PRO A 161 -3.92 -19.59 -4.55
N GLU A 162 -3.79 -19.92 -5.84
CA GLU A 162 -2.77 -19.38 -6.75
C GLU A 162 -2.83 -17.86 -6.87
N TYR A 163 -3.97 -17.22 -6.57
CA TYR A 163 -4.10 -15.77 -6.45
C TYR A 163 -3.00 -15.15 -5.56
N LEU A 164 -2.66 -15.81 -4.46
CA LEU A 164 -1.67 -15.32 -3.51
C LEU A 164 -0.28 -15.22 -4.14
N TYR A 165 0.03 -16.09 -5.11
CA TYR A 165 1.24 -16.00 -5.89
C TYR A 165 1.08 -15.01 -7.05
N LEU A 166 0.01 -15.15 -7.85
CA LEU A 166 -0.20 -14.40 -9.08
C LEU A 166 -0.38 -12.90 -8.82
N GLY A 167 -1.42 -12.54 -8.06
CA GLY A 167 -1.80 -11.14 -7.85
C GLY A 167 -0.96 -10.43 -6.80
N ILE A 168 -0.73 -11.09 -5.66
CA ILE A 168 -0.08 -10.43 -4.51
C ILE A 168 1.45 -10.38 -4.66
N ASP A 169 2.07 -11.47 -5.10
CA ASP A 169 3.53 -11.58 -5.07
C ASP A 169 4.18 -11.29 -6.42
N LEU A 170 3.83 -12.06 -7.46
CA LEU A 170 4.44 -11.94 -8.78
C LEU A 170 4.06 -10.62 -9.47
N LEU A 171 2.75 -10.40 -9.69
CA LEU A 171 2.24 -9.22 -10.39
C LEU A 171 2.66 -7.94 -9.67
N GLY A 172 2.52 -7.87 -8.34
CA GLY A 172 2.95 -6.71 -7.56
C GLY A 172 4.44 -6.40 -7.69
N SER A 173 5.31 -7.42 -7.74
CA SER A 173 6.75 -7.22 -7.91
C SER A 173 7.08 -6.76 -9.34
N MET A 174 6.43 -7.33 -10.36
CA MET A 174 6.59 -6.91 -11.74
C MET A 174 6.09 -5.49 -11.98
N ALA A 175 4.94 -5.13 -11.39
CA ALA A 175 4.37 -3.79 -11.46
C ALA A 175 5.30 -2.75 -10.80
N ARG A 176 5.83 -3.04 -9.60
CA ARG A 176 6.78 -2.17 -8.93
C ARG A 176 8.05 -1.94 -9.75
N ALA A 177 8.60 -2.99 -10.39
CA ALA A 177 9.73 -2.80 -11.31
C ALA A 177 9.34 -1.93 -12.51
N ASN A 178 8.15 -2.16 -13.09
CA ASN A 178 7.63 -1.39 -14.22
C ASN A 178 7.42 0.10 -13.90
N GLU A 179 6.94 0.44 -12.69
CA GLU A 179 6.82 1.83 -12.20
C GLU A 179 8.14 2.60 -12.30
N TYR A 180 9.28 1.92 -12.13
CA TYR A 180 10.61 2.52 -12.22
C TYR A 180 11.20 2.52 -13.64
N GLY A 181 10.47 2.03 -14.64
CA GLY A 181 11.00 1.79 -15.99
C GLY A 181 12.00 0.63 -16.04
N LEU A 182 11.88 -0.33 -15.11
CA LEU A 182 12.69 -1.53 -15.02
C LEU A 182 11.86 -2.77 -15.38
N GLN A 183 12.56 -3.88 -15.61
CA GLN A 183 11.98 -5.22 -15.73
C GLN A 183 12.99 -6.27 -15.26
N HIS A 184 12.52 -7.49 -15.03
CA HIS A 184 13.42 -8.61 -14.75
C HIS A 184 14.13 -9.09 -16.03
N LYS A 185 15.35 -9.62 -15.93
CA LYS A 185 16.08 -10.20 -17.08
C LYS A 185 15.36 -11.41 -17.71
N GLU A 186 14.54 -12.12 -16.93
CA GLU A 186 13.65 -13.20 -17.39
C GLU A 186 12.18 -12.74 -17.44
N ASP A 187 11.92 -11.45 -17.71
CA ASP A 187 10.56 -10.89 -17.76
C ASP A 187 9.61 -11.66 -18.69
N ALA A 188 10.08 -12.11 -19.87
CA ALA A 188 9.29 -12.93 -20.78
C ALA A 188 8.79 -14.24 -20.15
N LYS A 189 9.63 -14.90 -19.35
CA LYS A 189 9.28 -16.13 -18.62
C LYS A 189 8.24 -15.86 -17.55
N LEU A 190 8.39 -14.77 -16.80
CA LEU A 190 7.44 -14.37 -15.76
C LEU A 190 6.08 -13.97 -16.35
N ARG A 191 6.07 -13.24 -17.47
CA ARG A 191 4.83 -12.93 -18.22
C ARG A 191 4.14 -14.19 -18.74
N GLN A 192 4.89 -15.17 -19.23
CA GLN A 192 4.31 -16.46 -19.61
C GLN A 192 3.62 -17.17 -18.45
N VAL A 193 4.06 -16.96 -17.20
CA VAL A 193 3.33 -17.49 -16.04
C VAL A 193 1.99 -16.78 -15.88
N LEU A 194 1.95 -15.44 -15.96
CA LEU A 194 0.71 -14.66 -15.86
C LEU A 194 -0.30 -15.06 -16.96
N ARG A 195 0.16 -15.23 -18.20
CA ARG A 195 -0.68 -15.56 -19.36
C ARG A 195 -1.35 -16.94 -19.33
N ARG A 196 -0.96 -17.82 -18.39
CA ARG A 196 -1.61 -19.11 -18.21
C ARG A 196 -2.96 -19.01 -17.48
N TYR A 197 -3.22 -17.88 -16.84
CA TYR A 197 -4.39 -17.67 -15.99
C TYR A 197 -5.26 -16.57 -16.57
N ASP A 198 -6.58 -16.78 -16.57
CA ASP A 198 -7.56 -15.73 -16.80
C ASP A 198 -7.73 -14.95 -15.49
N PHE A 199 -7.46 -13.65 -15.49
CA PHE A 199 -7.58 -12.84 -14.28
C PHE A 199 -9.02 -12.44 -13.95
N THR A 200 -9.96 -12.63 -14.88
CA THR A 200 -11.37 -12.21 -14.73
C THR A 200 -12.02 -12.83 -13.48
N PRO A 201 -11.95 -14.14 -13.21
CA PRO A 201 -12.58 -14.73 -12.03
C PRO A 201 -12.05 -14.17 -10.70
N TYR A 202 -10.76 -13.85 -10.62
CA TYR A 202 -10.18 -13.25 -9.43
C TYR A 202 -10.67 -11.80 -9.23
N ALA A 203 -10.84 -11.08 -10.34
CA ALA A 203 -11.26 -9.69 -10.34
C ALA A 203 -12.77 -9.51 -10.10
N THR A 204 -13.60 -10.47 -10.51
CA THR A 204 -15.06 -10.34 -10.45
C THR A 204 -15.73 -11.15 -9.36
N ASP A 205 -15.00 -12.02 -8.66
CA ASP A 205 -15.58 -12.79 -7.56
C ASP A 205 -15.95 -11.90 -6.36
N ARG A 206 -17.19 -12.05 -5.88
CA ARG A 206 -17.72 -11.23 -4.79
C ARG A 206 -16.94 -11.40 -3.49
N ALA A 207 -16.60 -12.63 -3.10
CA ALA A 207 -15.87 -12.88 -1.86
C ALA A 207 -14.44 -12.32 -1.94
N MET A 208 -13.83 -12.39 -3.11
CA MET A 208 -12.53 -11.79 -3.39
C MET A 208 -12.59 -10.26 -3.27
N ILE A 209 -13.60 -9.61 -3.85
CA ILE A 209 -13.81 -8.16 -3.70
C ILE A 209 -14.01 -7.79 -2.22
N GLU A 210 -14.83 -8.53 -1.49
CA GLU A 210 -15.08 -8.28 -0.06
C GLU A 210 -13.81 -8.43 0.80
N ALA A 211 -12.86 -9.28 0.38
CA ALA A 211 -11.62 -9.57 1.11
C ALA A 211 -10.39 -8.74 0.66
N TRP A 212 -10.37 -8.32 -0.60
CA TRP A 212 -9.18 -7.82 -1.31
C TRP A 212 -9.44 -6.59 -2.18
N ALA A 213 -10.57 -5.87 -2.03
CA ALA A 213 -10.97 -4.71 -2.84
C ALA A 213 -9.80 -3.82 -3.32
N ALA A 214 -9.02 -3.25 -2.39
CA ALA A 214 -7.88 -2.41 -2.72
C ALA A 214 -6.79 -3.14 -3.54
N GLN A 215 -6.46 -4.38 -3.14
CA GLN A 215 -5.45 -5.17 -3.84
C GLN A 215 -5.89 -5.50 -5.27
N LEU A 216 -7.15 -5.90 -5.46
CA LEU A 216 -7.71 -6.20 -6.77
C LEU A 216 -7.75 -4.95 -7.65
N ALA A 217 -8.16 -3.81 -7.10
CA ALA A 217 -8.11 -2.52 -7.81
C ALA A 217 -6.68 -2.24 -8.33
N ASN A 218 -5.65 -2.39 -7.49
CA ASN A 218 -4.28 -2.21 -7.97
C ASN A 218 -3.91 -3.21 -9.08
N GLN A 219 -4.27 -4.47 -8.89
CA GLN A 219 -3.87 -5.56 -9.78
C GLN A 219 -4.48 -5.45 -11.18
N VAL A 220 -5.76 -5.07 -11.30
CA VAL A 220 -6.39 -4.95 -12.62
C VAL A 220 -5.76 -3.83 -13.46
N TYR A 221 -5.36 -2.74 -12.82
CA TYR A 221 -4.61 -1.66 -13.47
C TYR A 221 -3.16 -2.08 -13.77
N TRP A 222 -2.49 -2.81 -12.88
CA TRP A 222 -1.16 -3.35 -13.14
C TRP A 222 -1.13 -4.29 -14.34
N LEU A 223 -2.14 -5.17 -14.48
CA LEU A 223 -2.27 -6.04 -15.66
C LEU A 223 -2.35 -5.21 -16.94
N ARG A 224 -3.18 -4.16 -16.94
CA ARG A 224 -3.32 -3.21 -18.07
C ARG A 224 -2.02 -2.47 -18.38
N GLN A 225 -1.34 -1.93 -17.36
CA GLN A 225 -0.07 -1.20 -17.48
C GLN A 225 1.07 -2.08 -17.98
N LEU A 226 1.09 -3.35 -17.59
CA LEU A 226 2.03 -4.33 -18.09
C LEU A 226 1.67 -4.82 -19.50
N GLY A 227 0.45 -4.58 -19.98
CA GLY A 227 -0.04 -5.05 -21.28
C GLY A 227 -0.37 -6.54 -21.29
N GLU A 228 -0.77 -7.11 -20.16
CA GLU A 228 -1.08 -8.54 -20.02
C GLU A 228 -2.56 -8.84 -20.23
N GLN A 229 -3.45 -8.20 -19.46
CA GLN A 229 -4.90 -8.33 -19.57
C GLN A 229 -5.56 -7.00 -19.18
N ASP A 230 -6.69 -6.66 -19.81
CA ASP A 230 -7.50 -5.52 -19.41
C ASP A 230 -8.83 -6.00 -18.83
N VAL A 231 -8.87 -6.11 -17.50
CA VAL A 231 -10.03 -6.53 -16.72
C VAL A 231 -10.51 -5.41 -15.79
N VAL A 232 -10.16 -4.16 -16.10
CA VAL A 232 -10.51 -2.98 -15.29
C VAL A 232 -12.03 -2.77 -15.27
N GLU A 233 -12.68 -2.71 -16.43
CA GLU A 233 -14.13 -2.51 -16.50
C GLU A 233 -14.93 -3.66 -15.87
N PRO A 234 -14.63 -4.95 -16.13
CA PRO A 234 -15.24 -6.06 -15.40
C PRO A 234 -15.10 -5.94 -13.88
N PHE A 235 -13.92 -5.55 -13.37
CA PHE A 235 -13.71 -5.32 -11.94
C PHE A 235 -14.57 -4.18 -11.41
N ILE A 236 -14.61 -3.02 -12.09
CA ILE A 236 -15.40 -1.87 -11.64
C ILE A 236 -16.89 -2.24 -11.56
N GLN A 237 -17.40 -2.97 -12.55
CA GLN A 237 -18.79 -3.43 -12.54
C GLN A 237 -19.04 -4.37 -11.34
N ALA A 238 -18.23 -5.42 -11.18
CA ALA A 238 -18.37 -6.37 -10.07
C ALA A 238 -18.18 -5.71 -8.69
N PHE A 239 -17.31 -4.71 -8.59
CA PHE A 239 -17.08 -3.93 -7.38
C PHE A 239 -18.33 -3.16 -6.97
N ARG A 240 -18.97 -2.47 -7.93
CA ARG A 240 -20.21 -1.73 -7.70
C ARG A 240 -21.38 -2.66 -7.35
N ASP A 241 -21.45 -3.83 -7.96
CA ASP A 241 -22.47 -4.83 -7.65
C ASP A 241 -22.25 -5.49 -6.26
N THR A 242 -20.99 -5.56 -5.83
CA THR A 242 -20.63 -6.04 -4.49
C THR A 242 -21.00 -5.03 -3.41
N TYR A 243 -20.75 -3.74 -3.68
CA TYR A 243 -20.96 -2.61 -2.77
C TYR A 243 -21.89 -1.53 -3.35
N PRO A 244 -23.19 -1.82 -3.58
CA PRO A 244 -24.13 -0.82 -4.04
C PRO A 244 -24.38 0.24 -2.95
N ASP A 245 -24.37 1.52 -3.32
CA ASP A 245 -24.44 2.66 -2.39
C ASP A 245 -25.68 2.61 -1.47
N GLN A 246 -26.81 2.11 -1.98
CA GLN A 246 -28.05 2.03 -1.21
C GLN A 246 -27.97 1.07 0.00
N ARG A 247 -26.92 0.23 0.07
CA ARG A 247 -26.72 -0.76 1.13
C ARG A 247 -25.65 -0.36 2.15
N ASP A 248 -25.14 0.87 2.11
CA ASP A 248 -24.07 1.30 3.00
C ASP A 248 -24.43 1.25 4.49
N SER A 249 -25.72 1.41 4.82
CA SER A 249 -26.24 1.27 6.18
C SER A 249 -26.20 -0.18 6.70
N GLU A 250 -26.11 -1.17 5.81
CA GLU A 250 -26.01 -2.58 6.16
C GLU A 250 -24.55 -3.02 6.41
N LEU A 251 -23.58 -2.22 5.94
CA LEU A 251 -22.17 -2.53 6.09
C LEU A 251 -21.70 -2.18 7.49
N ASN A 252 -20.95 -3.08 8.13
CA ASN A 252 -20.17 -2.71 9.32
C ASN A 252 -18.99 -1.79 8.93
N ASP A 253 -18.31 -1.19 9.91
CA ASP A 253 -17.23 -0.23 9.63
C ASP A 253 -16.04 -0.84 8.89
N GLN A 254 -15.77 -2.13 9.07
CA GLN A 254 -14.71 -2.82 8.32
C GLN A 254 -15.11 -2.99 6.85
N GLN A 255 -16.34 -3.41 6.57
CA GLN A 255 -16.85 -3.60 5.22
C GLN A 255 -17.00 -2.27 4.49
N TYR A 256 -17.53 -1.25 5.18
CA TYR A 256 -17.59 0.11 4.67
C TYR A 256 -16.20 0.65 4.37
N GLY A 257 -15.23 0.43 5.28
CA GLY A 257 -13.83 0.75 5.04
C GLY A 257 -13.24 0.02 3.83
N ASN A 258 -13.55 -1.26 3.62
CA ASN A 258 -13.10 -2.02 2.44
C ASN A 258 -13.67 -1.45 1.13
N LYS A 259 -14.94 -1.02 1.13
CA LYS A 259 -15.55 -0.29 -0.01
C LYS A 259 -14.75 0.98 -0.31
N LEU A 260 -14.53 1.83 0.70
CA LEU A 260 -13.78 3.08 0.53
C LEU A 260 -12.36 2.85 0.03
N TYR A 261 -11.64 1.88 0.60
CA TYR A 261 -10.32 1.46 0.11
C TYR A 261 -10.35 0.99 -1.35
N GLY A 262 -11.40 0.26 -1.76
CA GLY A 262 -11.55 -0.13 -3.16
C GLY A 262 -11.67 1.09 -4.08
N MET A 263 -12.54 2.04 -3.72
CA MET A 263 -12.72 3.30 -4.47
C MET A 263 -11.43 4.12 -4.55
N THR A 264 -10.73 4.34 -3.43
CA THR A 264 -9.48 5.11 -3.42
C THR A 264 -8.37 4.43 -4.23
N HIS A 265 -8.28 3.09 -4.17
CA HIS A 265 -7.27 2.36 -4.93
C HIS A 265 -7.56 2.27 -6.43
N ILE A 266 -8.82 2.38 -6.88
CA ILE A 266 -9.12 2.57 -8.31
C ILE A 266 -8.45 3.86 -8.82
N ILE A 267 -8.58 4.95 -8.06
CA ILE A 267 -7.94 6.23 -8.37
C ILE A 267 -6.42 6.14 -8.32
N PHE A 268 -5.88 5.56 -7.24
CA PHE A 268 -4.42 5.47 -7.07
C PHE A 268 -3.78 4.58 -8.13
N ALA A 269 -4.42 3.47 -8.49
CA ALA A 269 -3.88 2.59 -9.51
C ALA A 269 -3.92 3.24 -10.90
N ASP A 270 -4.96 4.01 -11.23
CA ASP A 270 -5.03 4.80 -12.47
C ASP A 270 -3.96 5.90 -12.53
N SER A 271 -3.65 6.51 -11.39
CA SER A 271 -2.55 7.51 -11.27
C SER A 271 -1.14 6.91 -11.40
N GLU A 272 -1.02 5.60 -11.63
CA GLU A 272 0.22 4.81 -11.50
C GLU A 272 0.93 5.07 -10.16
N TYR A 273 0.14 5.12 -9.08
CA TYR A 273 0.54 5.51 -7.72
C TYR A 273 1.21 6.89 -7.66
N TYR A 274 0.47 7.95 -7.94
CA TYR A 274 0.90 9.35 -7.83
C TYR A 274 1.98 9.76 -8.84
N GLN A 275 2.06 9.07 -9.98
CA GLN A 275 2.93 9.46 -11.09
C GLN A 275 2.23 10.32 -12.14
N HIS A 276 0.90 10.21 -12.21
CA HIS A 276 0.06 10.91 -13.17
C HIS A 276 -1.19 11.49 -12.50
N PRO A 277 -1.66 12.69 -12.91
CA PRO A 277 -2.98 13.15 -12.54
C PRO A 277 -4.05 12.21 -13.12
N VAL A 278 -5.23 12.21 -12.52
CA VAL A 278 -6.38 11.41 -12.98
C VAL A 278 -7.50 12.31 -13.49
N SER A 279 -8.37 11.77 -14.34
CA SER A 279 -9.55 12.50 -14.80
C SER A 279 -10.70 12.35 -13.81
N GLN A 280 -11.25 13.46 -13.32
CA GLN A 280 -12.49 13.44 -12.54
C GLN A 280 -13.62 12.76 -13.34
N GLN A 281 -13.74 13.09 -14.63
CA GLN A 281 -14.82 12.61 -15.48
C GLN A 281 -14.82 11.08 -15.62
N GLN A 282 -13.64 10.46 -15.72
CA GLN A 282 -13.53 9.00 -15.85
C GLN A 282 -13.98 8.27 -14.58
N HIS A 283 -13.79 8.89 -13.42
CA HIS A 283 -14.14 8.30 -12.12
C HIS A 283 -15.26 9.06 -11.41
N GLN A 284 -16.14 9.71 -12.19
CA GLN A 284 -17.14 10.66 -11.66
C GLN A 284 -18.00 10.04 -10.55
N TRP A 285 -18.37 8.77 -10.69
CA TRP A 285 -19.16 8.04 -9.69
C TRP A 285 -18.47 7.94 -8.32
N ILE A 286 -17.14 7.84 -8.27
CA ILE A 286 -16.36 7.84 -7.02
C ILE A 286 -16.38 9.23 -6.40
N TYR A 287 -16.13 10.27 -7.19
CA TYR A 287 -16.12 11.65 -6.71
C TYR A 287 -17.48 12.11 -6.21
N ASP A 288 -18.55 11.77 -6.94
CA ASP A 288 -19.93 12.07 -6.51
C ASP A 288 -20.29 11.34 -5.23
N TYR A 289 -19.91 10.07 -5.12
CA TYR A 289 -20.10 9.30 -3.90
C TYR A 289 -19.37 9.92 -2.71
N PHE A 290 -18.09 10.29 -2.86
CA PHE A 290 -17.32 10.92 -1.79
C PHE A 290 -17.91 12.27 -1.38
N ARG A 291 -18.34 13.11 -2.33
CA ARG A 291 -18.99 14.39 -2.01
C ARG A 291 -20.30 14.19 -1.25
N ALA A 292 -21.15 13.28 -1.71
CA ALA A 292 -22.45 13.02 -1.10
C ALA A 292 -22.34 12.41 0.31
N ASN A 293 -21.26 11.67 0.58
CA ASN A 293 -21.11 10.89 1.81
C ASN A 293 -19.97 11.35 2.72
N ILE A 294 -19.36 12.53 2.46
CA ILE A 294 -18.14 12.93 3.18
C ILE A 294 -18.33 12.94 4.69
N ASP A 295 -19.46 13.42 5.22
CA ASP A 295 -19.68 13.49 6.67
C ASP A 295 -19.79 12.08 7.29
N THR A 296 -20.43 11.14 6.60
CA THR A 296 -20.47 9.73 7.00
C THR A 296 -19.09 9.06 6.91
N ILE A 297 -18.30 9.40 5.88
CA ILE A 297 -16.92 8.92 5.72
C ILE A 297 -16.07 9.38 6.92
N LEU A 298 -16.12 10.66 7.28
CA LEU A 298 -15.37 11.19 8.43
C LEU A 298 -15.79 10.54 9.75
N LEU A 299 -17.07 10.19 9.88
CA LEU A 299 -17.59 9.56 11.10
C LEU A 299 -17.14 8.09 11.25
N ARG A 300 -17.10 7.34 10.15
CA ARG A 300 -16.96 5.86 10.19
C ARG A 300 -15.59 5.35 9.77
N ALA A 301 -14.88 6.10 8.93
CA ALA A 301 -13.64 5.63 8.33
C ALA A 301 -12.43 5.89 9.23
N LYS A 302 -11.40 5.05 9.07
CA LYS A 302 -10.11 5.23 9.72
C LYS A 302 -9.36 6.42 9.12
N PRO A 303 -8.45 7.08 9.87
CA PRO A 303 -7.74 8.25 9.36
C PRO A 303 -6.94 8.01 8.08
N ASP A 304 -6.39 6.81 7.86
CA ASP A 304 -5.72 6.51 6.60
C ASP A 304 -6.69 6.53 5.41
N ILE A 305 -7.88 5.93 5.52
CA ILE A 305 -8.92 5.99 4.49
C ILE A 305 -9.35 7.43 4.22
N VAL A 306 -9.56 8.24 5.28
CA VAL A 306 -9.93 9.66 5.13
C VAL A 306 -8.84 10.43 4.38
N ALA A 307 -7.56 10.14 4.67
CA ALA A 307 -6.46 10.74 3.94
C ALA A 307 -6.45 10.31 2.47
N GLU A 308 -6.73 9.04 2.19
CA GLU A 308 -6.81 8.54 0.82
C GLU A 308 -7.94 9.21 0.01
N VAL A 309 -9.10 9.43 0.63
CA VAL A 309 -10.21 10.17 -0.01
C VAL A 309 -9.76 11.57 -0.40
N GLY A 310 -9.14 12.33 0.51
CA GLY A 310 -8.64 13.67 0.18
C GLY A 310 -7.58 13.65 -0.94
N ILE A 311 -6.64 12.69 -0.90
CA ILE A 311 -5.62 12.53 -1.94
C ILE A 311 -6.24 12.18 -3.30
N ALA A 312 -7.35 11.43 -3.35
CA ALA A 312 -8.04 11.12 -4.60
C ALA A 312 -8.55 12.39 -5.32
N PHE A 313 -8.97 13.43 -4.59
CA PHE A 313 -9.35 14.73 -5.16
C PHE A 313 -8.13 15.52 -5.61
N LEU A 314 -7.06 15.52 -4.80
CA LEU A 314 -5.81 16.20 -5.13
C LEU A 314 -5.18 15.64 -6.42
N LEU A 315 -5.27 14.33 -6.65
CA LEU A 315 -4.84 13.68 -7.90
C LEU A 315 -5.64 14.12 -9.14
N ALA A 316 -6.89 14.57 -8.96
CA ALA A 316 -7.72 15.12 -10.04
C ALA A 316 -7.56 16.65 -10.19
N GLY A 317 -6.66 17.28 -9.43
CA GLY A 317 -6.48 18.74 -9.44
C GLY A 317 -7.63 19.50 -8.76
N LEU A 318 -8.39 18.85 -7.88
CA LEU A 318 -9.57 19.41 -7.21
C LEU A 318 -9.23 19.96 -5.82
N GLU A 319 -8.17 20.75 -5.72
CA GLU A 319 -7.63 21.21 -4.42
C GLU A 319 -8.60 22.08 -3.62
N ASP A 320 -9.45 22.84 -4.32
CA ASP A 320 -10.46 23.73 -3.73
C ASP A 320 -11.80 23.02 -3.44
N ASP A 321 -11.91 21.70 -3.71
CA ASP A 321 -13.13 20.95 -3.40
C ASP A 321 -13.33 20.87 -1.87
N PRO A 322 -14.55 21.11 -1.35
CA PRO A 322 -14.83 21.05 0.09
C PRO A 322 -14.41 19.74 0.77
N VAL A 323 -14.39 18.62 0.03
CA VAL A 323 -13.91 17.33 0.55
C VAL A 323 -12.43 17.42 0.97
N VAL A 324 -11.58 18.13 0.22
CA VAL A 324 -10.16 18.29 0.55
C VAL A 324 -9.99 19.04 1.86
N LEU A 325 -10.72 20.15 2.06
CA LEU A 325 -10.67 20.90 3.31
C LEU A 325 -11.14 20.05 4.50
N LYS A 326 -12.29 19.37 4.36
CA LYS A 326 -12.86 18.52 5.41
C LYS A 326 -11.92 17.39 5.82
N THR A 327 -11.31 16.70 4.84
CA THR A 327 -10.35 15.63 5.11
C THR A 327 -9.07 16.16 5.77
N ARG A 328 -8.52 17.30 5.31
CA ARG A 328 -7.35 17.93 5.95
C ARG A 328 -7.61 18.31 7.41
N GLN A 329 -8.77 18.91 7.69
CA GLN A 329 -9.17 19.25 9.06
C GLN A 329 -9.30 18.01 9.95
N PHE A 330 -9.94 16.96 9.44
CA PHE A 330 -10.05 15.68 10.17
C PHE A 330 -8.68 15.10 10.50
N ILE A 331 -7.78 15.04 9.52
CA ILE A 331 -6.44 14.48 9.70
C ILE A 331 -5.61 15.33 10.65
N GLN A 332 -5.64 16.66 10.53
CA GLN A 332 -4.94 17.55 11.43
C GLN A 332 -5.43 17.38 12.88
N ALA A 333 -6.73 17.22 13.09
CA ALA A 333 -7.30 17.00 14.42
C ALA A 333 -6.94 15.63 15.03
N ALA A 334 -6.65 14.62 14.20
CA ALA A 334 -6.28 13.29 14.63
C ALA A 334 -4.80 13.14 15.06
N VAL A 335 -3.97 14.16 14.82
CA VAL A 335 -2.54 14.13 15.17
C VAL A 335 -2.37 14.38 16.66
N ASP A 336 -1.71 13.46 17.35
CA ASP A 336 -1.18 13.71 18.68
C ASP A 336 0.05 14.62 18.53
N LYS A 337 0.01 15.80 19.15
CA LYS A 337 1.06 16.82 19.01
C LYS A 337 2.33 16.46 19.78
N GLU A 338 2.22 15.68 20.84
CA GLU A 338 3.37 15.28 21.66
C GLU A 338 4.13 14.13 21.00
N GLN A 339 3.39 13.15 20.49
CA GLN A 339 3.95 12.02 19.75
C GLN A 339 4.26 12.37 18.28
N GLY A 340 3.74 13.50 17.80
CA GLY A 340 3.95 13.99 16.44
C GLY A 340 3.46 13.04 15.37
N MET A 341 2.38 12.28 15.62
CA MET A 341 1.80 11.33 14.67
C MET A 341 0.35 10.99 15.03
N ILE A 342 -0.36 10.37 14.10
CA ILE A 342 -1.71 9.84 14.33
C ILE A 342 -1.58 8.44 14.97
N PRO A 343 -2.20 8.17 16.13
CA PRO A 343 -2.18 6.86 16.78
C PRO A 343 -3.01 5.81 16.03
N SER A 344 -2.83 4.54 16.39
CA SER A 344 -3.70 3.46 15.91
C SER A 344 -5.13 3.63 16.42
N THR A 345 -6.08 2.85 15.90
CA THR A 345 -7.46 2.84 16.42
C THR A 345 -7.56 2.33 17.87
N SER A 346 -6.50 1.71 18.39
CA SER A 346 -6.39 1.32 19.80
C SER A 346 -5.55 2.30 20.64
N GLY A 347 -5.11 3.43 20.06
CA GLY A 347 -4.30 4.45 20.73
C GLY A 347 -2.79 4.22 20.72
N ASP A 348 -2.28 3.23 19.96
CA ASP A 348 -0.85 2.89 19.94
C ASP A 348 -0.03 3.74 18.94
N PHE A 349 1.23 4.02 19.28
CA PHE A 349 2.15 4.88 18.52
C PHE A 349 3.28 4.10 17.83
N ASN A 350 3.11 2.81 17.56
CA ASN A 350 4.11 2.03 16.84
C ASN A 350 4.34 2.59 15.42
N LEU A 351 5.54 3.12 15.17
CA LEU A 351 5.92 3.75 13.91
C LEU A 351 5.71 2.85 12.70
N SER A 352 6.12 1.58 12.80
CA SER A 352 6.04 0.61 11.71
C SER A 352 4.60 0.26 11.33
N LEU A 353 3.73 0.07 12.33
CA LEU A 353 2.31 -0.19 12.11
C LEU A 353 1.56 1.07 11.64
N GLY A 354 1.97 2.25 12.13
CA GLY A 354 1.37 3.54 11.78
C GLY A 354 1.84 4.16 10.46
N GLU A 355 2.88 3.60 9.82
CA GLU A 355 3.57 4.22 8.68
C GLU A 355 2.63 4.62 7.54
N HIS A 356 1.75 3.72 7.09
CA HIS A 356 0.84 3.98 5.96
C HIS A 356 -0.10 5.15 6.26
N ARG A 357 -0.66 5.19 7.47
CA ARG A 357 -1.56 6.26 7.91
C ARG A 357 -0.86 7.61 7.93
N ASN A 358 0.35 7.65 8.47
CA ASN A 358 1.05 8.90 8.69
C ASN A 358 1.72 9.43 7.43
N VAL A 359 2.22 8.57 6.52
CA VAL A 359 2.73 9.04 5.24
C VAL A 359 1.61 9.64 4.37
N LEU A 360 0.41 9.04 4.39
CA LEU A 360 -0.75 9.62 3.71
C LEU A 360 -1.19 10.94 4.34
N ALA A 361 -1.12 11.06 5.67
CA ALA A 361 -1.39 12.32 6.36
C ALA A 361 -0.43 13.44 5.92
N ILE A 362 0.88 13.15 5.83
CA ILE A 362 1.87 14.11 5.31
C ILE A 362 1.49 14.54 3.88
N MET A 363 1.20 13.58 3.00
CA MET A 363 0.85 13.87 1.60
C MET A 363 -0.42 14.71 1.47
N LEU A 364 -1.46 14.44 2.26
CA LEU A 364 -2.71 15.21 2.23
C LEU A 364 -2.50 16.66 2.71
N LEU A 365 -1.82 16.79 3.85
CA LEU A 365 -1.66 18.06 4.56
C LEU A 365 -0.66 19.00 3.88
N ASP A 366 0.33 18.44 3.18
CA ASP A 366 1.35 19.16 2.42
C ASP A 366 1.48 18.59 1.00
N TRP A 367 0.34 18.52 0.29
CA TRP A 367 0.31 18.08 -1.10
C TRP A 367 1.13 19.02 -1.97
N ARG A 368 2.05 18.46 -2.77
CA ARG A 368 2.95 19.23 -3.61
C ARG A 368 2.60 19.09 -5.07
N SER A 369 2.89 17.92 -5.64
CA SER A 369 2.74 17.68 -7.07
C SER A 369 2.73 16.19 -7.35
N VAL A 370 2.27 15.85 -8.56
CA VAL A 370 2.31 14.50 -9.09
C VAL A 370 3.55 14.38 -9.97
N ASN A 371 4.49 13.51 -9.60
CA ASN A 371 5.74 13.35 -10.35
C ASN A 371 5.88 11.94 -10.90
N ARG A 372 6.13 11.84 -12.20
CA ARG A 372 6.47 10.59 -12.88
C ARG A 372 7.90 10.17 -12.55
N ALA A 373 8.08 9.72 -11.31
CA ALA A 373 9.37 9.47 -10.69
C ALA A 373 9.26 8.43 -9.55
N PRO A 374 10.38 7.83 -9.13
CA PRO A 374 11.66 7.82 -9.83
C PRO A 374 11.61 6.91 -11.08
N LEU A 375 12.43 7.21 -12.08
CA LEU A 375 12.56 6.45 -13.33
C LEU A 375 14.03 6.17 -13.62
N ALA A 376 14.40 4.91 -13.87
CA ALA A 376 15.78 4.49 -14.09
C ALA A 376 16.49 5.14 -15.30
N GLY A 377 15.71 5.66 -16.24
CA GLY A 377 16.21 6.44 -17.37
C GLY A 377 16.45 7.92 -17.08
N LYS A 378 15.89 8.48 -15.99
CA LYS A 378 15.92 9.92 -15.70
C LYS A 378 16.56 10.28 -14.35
N HIS A 379 16.45 9.41 -13.35
CA HIS A 379 16.82 9.69 -11.96
C HIS A 379 17.99 8.79 -11.55
N SER A 380 19.15 8.94 -12.19
CA SER A 380 20.28 8.00 -12.06
C SER A 380 20.76 7.81 -10.62
N LYS A 381 20.69 8.83 -9.77
CA LYS A 381 21.08 8.75 -8.36
C LYS A 381 20.25 7.77 -7.54
N VAL A 382 19.00 7.53 -7.92
CA VAL A 382 18.13 6.53 -7.28
C VAL A 382 18.50 5.10 -7.74
N PHE A 383 19.12 4.97 -8.90
CA PHE A 383 19.41 3.69 -9.56
C PHE A 383 20.89 3.54 -9.93
N THR A 384 21.79 3.98 -9.04
CA THR A 384 23.25 3.94 -9.24
C THR A 384 23.72 2.53 -9.55
N ASP A 385 23.23 1.56 -8.78
CA ASP A 385 23.42 0.13 -9.02
C ASP A 385 22.06 -0.57 -9.03
N LEU A 386 21.78 -1.30 -10.11
CA LEU A 386 20.57 -2.12 -10.18
C LEU A 386 20.82 -3.45 -9.46
N PRO A 387 19.91 -3.87 -8.56
CA PRO A 387 19.99 -5.20 -7.96
C PRO A 387 20.01 -6.30 -9.04
N TYR A 388 20.74 -7.39 -8.76
CA TYR A 388 20.83 -8.52 -9.68
C TYR A 388 19.44 -8.98 -10.13
N GLY A 389 19.29 -9.22 -11.44
CA GLY A 389 18.03 -9.64 -12.05
C GLY A 389 17.23 -8.49 -12.65
N LEU A 390 17.41 -7.24 -12.21
CA LEU A 390 16.72 -6.09 -12.81
C LEU A 390 17.56 -5.43 -13.91
N ILE A 391 16.88 -5.05 -14.98
CA ILE A 391 17.44 -4.34 -16.12
C ILE A 391 16.55 -3.17 -16.51
N LYS A 392 17.12 -2.15 -17.16
CA LYS A 392 16.33 -1.06 -17.75
C LYS A 392 15.45 -1.62 -18.86
N LYS A 393 14.18 -1.22 -18.87
CA LYS A 393 13.25 -1.61 -19.93
C LYS A 393 13.70 -0.97 -21.24
N ALA A 394 13.72 -1.74 -22.32
CA ALA A 394 14.00 -1.17 -23.64
C ALA A 394 12.92 -0.12 -23.98
N PRO A 395 13.27 0.98 -24.67
CA PRO A 395 12.28 1.90 -25.18
C PRO A 395 11.28 1.13 -26.04
N ASN A 396 9.98 1.23 -25.73
CA ASN A 396 8.97 0.54 -26.50
C ASN A 396 8.92 1.20 -27.90
N PRO A 397 9.21 0.48 -29.02
CA PRO A 397 9.30 1.11 -30.34
C PRO A 397 8.01 1.78 -30.82
N LEU A 398 6.88 1.51 -30.15
CA LEU A 398 5.53 1.88 -30.57
C LEU A 398 4.90 3.07 -29.81
N LYS A 399 5.62 3.76 -28.91
CA LYS A 399 5.13 5.00 -28.27
C LYS A 399 5.92 6.24 -28.70
N GLY A 400 6.19 6.33 -30.00
CA GLY A 400 6.89 7.46 -30.64
C GLY A 400 6.11 8.14 -31.76
N GLN A 401 4.81 7.88 -31.90
CA GLN A 401 3.91 8.58 -32.81
C GLN A 401 2.54 8.69 -32.15
N GLY A 402 2.11 9.92 -31.86
CA GLY A 402 0.88 10.26 -31.15
C GLY A 402 0.94 11.71 -30.73
#